data_AF-A0A4Y4D3G7-F1
#
_entry.id   AF-A0A4Y4D3G7-F1
#
_cell.length_a   1.000
_cell.length_b   1.000
_cell.length_c   1.000
_cell.angle_alpha   90.00
_cell.angle_beta   90.00
_cell.angle_gamma   90.00
#
_symmetry.space_group_name_H-M   'P 1'
#
loop_
_entity.id
_entity.type
_entity.pdbx_description
1 polymer ?
#
loop_
_entity_poly.entity_id
_entity_poly.type
_entity_poly.pdbx_seq_one_letter_code
_entity_poly.pdbx_strand_id
1 'polypeptide(L)'
;MSTNLSKIFVARLIGLDVFDPMGDRLGRLRDVVVLLREGEPSLKTRPLVVGLVVEVLGKKRVFVPMTRVTSIDADQIISTGLVNLRRFEQRGAETLVVGELFDRTVVLLDGSGTATIEDVAIEKSNNRGDWLVSQLFVRRSEATGSLLRRRNQTLVVDWQDAADPSNAGPQPATQWIAQHEEDQAADIADELRDMPDKRKLEIAAELQDERLADVLEELPEEDQVFILTHLDNDRAVDLLGEMDPDDATDLLNELPEAEAERLLTMMEPEDAEDVRRLREYEEGTAGSLMTPVPIVLSPEATVAEALAHIRQEEIIPAAASAVLVCRPPLETPTGKYLGFVHTQRLLRYPPPEAIGNLIDRSIEPVSDQSSLADVARELATYDLTILPVVNDQQRLVGAVTIDDVLDALLPDDWRTYDDGTPVRKVGKRYE
;
A
#
# COMPACT_ATOMS: atom_id res chain seq x y z
N MET A 1 -52.97 -22.59 1.32
CA MET A 1 -52.75 -21.13 1.39
C MET A 1 -51.25 -20.91 1.29
N SER A 2 -50.80 -20.27 0.21
CA SER A 2 -49.37 -20.02 -0.03
C SER A 2 -48.89 -19.00 1.00
N THR A 3 -48.00 -19.43 1.90
CA THR A 3 -47.28 -18.53 2.80
C THR A 3 -46.29 -17.74 1.95
N ASN A 4 -46.68 -16.54 1.52
CA ASN A 4 -45.80 -15.58 0.87
C ASN A 4 -44.60 -15.34 1.79
N LEU A 5 -43.41 -15.78 1.36
CA LEU A 5 -42.16 -15.38 1.98
C LEU A 5 -41.91 -13.94 1.55
N SER A 6 -41.76 -13.04 2.53
CA SER A 6 -41.49 -11.63 2.28
C SER A 6 -40.08 -11.47 1.72
N LYS A 7 -39.99 -11.51 0.40
CA LYS A 7 -38.83 -10.98 -0.33
C LYS A 7 -38.80 -9.48 -0.15
N ILE A 8 -37.66 -8.94 0.29
CA ILE A 8 -37.51 -7.51 0.56
C ILE A 8 -36.21 -7.03 -0.06
N PHE A 9 -36.29 -5.91 -0.76
CA PHE A 9 -35.14 -5.21 -1.32
C PHE A 9 -34.46 -4.34 -0.27
N VAL A 10 -33.14 -4.42 -0.17
CA VAL A 10 -32.35 -3.79 0.88
C VAL A 10 -32.46 -2.28 0.84
N ALA A 11 -32.57 -1.64 -0.33
CA ALA A 11 -32.72 -0.19 -0.40
C ALA A 11 -34.00 0.31 0.30
N ARG A 12 -35.05 -0.53 0.43
CA ARG A 12 -36.26 -0.18 1.20
C ARG A 12 -36.06 -0.28 2.72
N LEU A 13 -35.07 -1.03 3.16
CA LEU A 13 -34.78 -1.23 4.57
C LEU A 13 -33.86 -0.14 5.12
N ILE A 14 -32.99 0.44 4.29
CA ILE A 14 -32.03 1.43 4.72
C ILE A 14 -32.76 2.67 5.28
N GLY A 15 -32.35 3.08 6.47
CA GLY A 15 -32.97 4.20 7.20
C GLY A 15 -34.20 3.82 8.03
N LEU A 16 -34.73 2.60 7.91
CA LEU A 16 -35.82 2.14 8.78
C LEU A 16 -35.37 2.05 10.24
N ASP A 17 -36.32 2.30 11.12
CA ASP A 17 -36.10 2.20 12.55
C ASP A 17 -36.14 0.73 13.01
N VAL A 18 -35.18 0.38 13.86
CA VAL A 18 -35.06 -0.94 14.48
C VAL A 18 -35.57 -0.85 15.91
N PHE A 19 -36.49 -1.73 16.31
CA PHE A 19 -37.16 -1.74 17.60
C PHE A 19 -36.94 -3.04 18.39
N ASP A 20 -37.01 -2.94 19.71
CA ASP A 20 -37.18 -4.06 20.64
C ASP A 20 -38.64 -4.59 20.56
N PRO A 21 -38.90 -5.90 20.81
CA PRO A 21 -40.23 -6.42 21.16
C PRO A 21 -41.10 -5.59 22.12
N MET A 22 -40.51 -4.81 23.04
CA MET A 22 -41.20 -3.91 23.97
C MET A 22 -41.63 -2.57 23.33
N GLY A 23 -41.22 -2.30 22.09
CA GLY A 23 -41.54 -1.08 21.33
C GLY A 23 -40.49 0.04 21.45
N ASP A 24 -39.40 -0.18 22.17
CA ASP A 24 -38.31 0.79 22.30
C ASP A 24 -37.43 0.81 21.05
N ARG A 25 -37.07 2.01 20.59
CA ARG A 25 -36.23 2.19 19.40
C ARG A 25 -34.76 1.96 19.71
N LEU A 26 -34.16 0.97 19.06
CA LEU A 26 -32.74 0.62 19.17
C LEU A 26 -31.86 1.54 18.31
N GLY A 27 -32.30 1.85 17.08
CA GLY A 27 -31.52 2.65 16.14
C GLY A 27 -32.10 2.69 14.73
N ARG A 28 -31.26 3.03 13.74
CA ARG A 28 -31.61 3.01 12.30
C ARG A 28 -30.74 2.04 11.53
N LEU A 29 -31.34 1.28 10.61
CA LEU A 29 -30.57 0.43 9.71
C LEU A 29 -29.71 1.30 8.78
N ARG A 30 -28.42 0.97 8.70
CA ARG A 30 -27.47 1.59 7.77
C ARG A 30 -26.99 0.65 6.69
N ASP A 31 -26.82 -0.63 7.02
CA ASP A 31 -26.34 -1.61 6.07
C ASP A 31 -26.76 -3.03 6.46
N VAL A 32 -26.62 -3.97 5.52
CA VAL A 32 -26.86 -5.39 5.69
C VAL A 32 -25.55 -6.13 5.45
N VAL A 33 -25.21 -7.07 6.32
CA VAL A 33 -23.96 -7.83 6.25
C VAL A 33 -24.24 -9.22 5.69
N VAL A 34 -23.52 -9.61 4.64
CA VAL A 34 -23.61 -10.94 4.02
C VAL A 34 -22.27 -11.68 4.08
N LEU A 35 -22.32 -13.00 4.05
CA LEU A 35 -21.14 -13.84 3.82
C LEU A 35 -21.16 -14.35 2.38
N LEU A 36 -20.15 -13.95 1.61
CA LEU A 36 -19.83 -14.53 0.32
C LEU A 36 -18.87 -15.70 0.56
N ARG A 37 -19.17 -16.89 0.02
CA ARG A 37 -18.26 -18.04 0.15
C ARG A 37 -17.20 -17.99 -0.95
N GLU A 38 -15.93 -17.90 -0.56
CA GLU A 38 -14.78 -18.10 -1.43
C GLU A 38 -14.50 -19.60 -1.61
N GLY A 39 -14.16 -20.03 -2.83
CA GLY A 39 -13.74 -21.41 -3.11
C GLY A 39 -14.81 -22.34 -3.70
N GLU A 40 -15.17 -22.11 -4.95
CA GLU A 40 -15.56 -23.05 -6.02
C GLU A 40 -16.29 -22.21 -7.10
N PRO A 41 -16.00 -22.35 -8.40
CA PRO A 41 -16.64 -21.59 -9.47
C PRO A 41 -18.11 -22.02 -9.73
N SER A 42 -18.83 -22.43 -8.68
CA SER A 42 -20.26 -22.68 -8.75
C SER A 42 -21.00 -21.53 -8.06
N LEU A 43 -21.52 -20.62 -8.88
CA LEU A 43 -22.54 -19.61 -8.55
C LEU A 43 -23.87 -20.20 -8.02
N LYS A 44 -23.86 -21.43 -7.51
CA LYS A 44 -25.04 -22.16 -7.04
C LYS A 44 -25.38 -21.90 -5.57
N THR A 45 -24.48 -21.30 -4.79
CA THR A 45 -24.74 -21.04 -3.37
C THR A 45 -25.10 -19.57 -3.15
N ARG A 46 -26.32 -19.32 -2.66
CA ARG A 46 -26.80 -17.98 -2.30
C ARG A 46 -26.07 -17.46 -1.05
N PRO A 47 -25.63 -16.20 -1.02
CA PRO A 47 -25.01 -15.57 0.15
C PRO A 47 -25.91 -15.61 1.38
N LEU A 48 -25.30 -15.81 2.55
CA LEU A 48 -26.00 -15.79 3.83
C LEU A 48 -26.02 -14.38 4.40
N VAL A 49 -27.19 -13.87 4.76
CA VAL A 49 -27.33 -12.61 5.49
C VAL A 49 -27.10 -12.88 6.97
N VAL A 50 -25.97 -12.40 7.49
CA VAL A 50 -25.53 -12.72 8.86
C VAL A 50 -25.89 -11.66 9.88
N GLY A 51 -26.16 -10.43 9.45
CA GLY A 51 -26.60 -9.39 10.36
C GLY A 51 -26.89 -8.06 9.70
N LEU A 52 -27.20 -7.09 10.55
CA LEU A 52 -27.56 -5.72 10.21
C LEU A 52 -26.59 -4.76 10.89
N VAL A 53 -26.18 -3.71 10.18
CA VAL A 53 -25.43 -2.59 10.76
C VAL A 53 -26.44 -1.53 11.18
N VAL A 54 -26.58 -1.32 12.48
CA VAL A 54 -27.56 -0.39 13.06
C VAL A 54 -26.83 0.79 13.67
N GLU A 55 -27.21 2.01 13.30
CA GLU A 55 -26.75 3.23 13.95
C GLU A 55 -27.61 3.51 15.18
N VAL A 56 -26.99 3.45 16.36
CA VAL A 56 -27.62 3.76 17.64
C VAL A 56 -27.40 5.22 18.04
N LEU A 57 -28.04 5.65 19.13
CA LEU A 57 -27.85 6.99 19.70
C LEU A 57 -26.34 7.29 19.91
N GLY A 58 -25.90 8.47 19.48
CA GLY A 58 -24.48 8.85 19.47
C GLY A 58 -23.73 8.53 18.17
N LYS A 59 -24.45 8.23 17.07
CA LYS A 59 -23.88 7.93 15.72
C LYS A 59 -22.96 6.70 15.68
N LYS A 60 -23.03 5.83 16.70
CA LYS A 60 -22.24 4.61 16.74
C LYS A 60 -22.91 3.54 15.89
N ARG A 61 -22.16 2.91 14.98
CA ARG A 61 -22.62 1.74 14.21
C ARG A 61 -22.33 0.48 15.02
N VAL A 62 -23.33 -0.37 15.21
CA VAL A 62 -23.24 -1.64 15.94
C VAL A 62 -23.77 -2.77 15.08
N PHE A 63 -23.27 -3.98 15.33
CA PHE A 63 -23.72 -5.18 14.65
C PHE A 63 -24.90 -5.83 15.36
N VAL A 64 -25.98 -6.06 14.64
CA VAL A 64 -27.14 -6.84 15.10
C VAL A 64 -27.16 -8.16 14.32
N PRO A 65 -26.84 -9.31 14.95
CA PRO A 65 -26.88 -10.60 14.27
C PRO A 65 -28.28 -10.92 13.73
N MET A 66 -28.36 -11.54 12.57
CA MET A 66 -29.66 -11.88 11.96
C MET A 66 -30.46 -12.86 12.81
N THR A 67 -29.78 -13.66 13.66
CA THR A 67 -30.41 -14.54 14.66
C THR A 67 -31.19 -13.79 15.74
N ARG A 68 -30.95 -12.49 15.92
CA ARG A 68 -31.66 -11.62 16.86
C ARG A 68 -32.85 -10.91 16.24
N VAL A 69 -32.94 -10.89 14.91
CA VAL A 69 -34.00 -10.23 14.15
C VAL A 69 -35.22 -11.15 14.09
N THR A 70 -36.33 -10.72 14.69
CA THR A 70 -37.56 -11.51 14.77
C THR A 70 -38.45 -11.29 13.56
N SER A 71 -38.53 -10.05 13.07
CA SER A 71 -39.30 -9.69 11.88
C SER A 71 -38.66 -8.53 11.12
N ILE A 72 -38.85 -8.53 9.80
CA ILE A 72 -38.48 -7.46 8.89
C ILE A 72 -39.70 -7.21 8.01
N ASP A 73 -40.23 -6.00 8.09
CA ASP A 73 -41.35 -5.54 7.27
C ASP A 73 -40.98 -4.22 6.56
N ALA A 74 -41.86 -3.71 5.69
CA ALA A 74 -41.58 -2.51 4.90
C ALA A 74 -41.41 -1.23 5.73
N ASP A 75 -41.96 -1.21 6.96
CA ASP A 75 -42.00 -0.01 7.80
C ASP A 75 -41.06 -0.09 9.01
N GLN A 76 -40.72 -1.29 9.47
CA GLN A 76 -39.94 -1.48 10.71
C GLN A 76 -39.20 -2.82 10.75
N ILE A 77 -38.16 -2.87 11.58
CA ILE A 77 -37.38 -4.07 11.89
C ILE A 77 -37.49 -4.33 13.39
N ILE A 78 -37.81 -5.56 13.80
CA ILE A 78 -37.88 -5.94 15.22
C ILE A 78 -36.71 -6.88 15.56
N SER A 79 -35.96 -6.54 16.59
CA SER A 79 -34.82 -7.31 17.10
C SER A 79 -34.87 -7.44 18.62
N THR A 80 -34.47 -8.61 19.16
CA THR A 80 -34.47 -8.85 20.63
C THR A 80 -33.47 -7.94 21.39
N GLY A 81 -33.85 -7.50 22.59
CA GLY A 81 -33.28 -6.34 23.31
C GLY A 81 -31.84 -6.37 23.86
N LEU A 82 -31.10 -7.48 23.72
CA LEU A 82 -29.68 -7.52 24.15
C LEU A 82 -28.78 -7.26 22.95
N VAL A 83 -28.66 -5.99 22.54
CA VAL A 83 -27.74 -5.55 21.48
C VAL A 83 -26.38 -5.19 22.09
N ASN A 84 -25.31 -5.79 21.58
CA ASN A 84 -23.95 -5.44 21.96
C ASN A 84 -23.61 -4.05 21.39
N LEU A 85 -23.27 -3.10 22.27
CA LEU A 85 -22.92 -1.74 21.87
C LEU A 85 -21.47 -1.60 21.39
N ARG A 86 -20.73 -2.70 21.17
CA ARG A 86 -19.40 -2.66 20.53
C ARG A 86 -19.54 -2.05 19.13
N ARG A 87 -18.56 -1.22 18.75
CA ARG A 87 -18.50 -0.62 17.41
C ARG A 87 -18.42 -1.76 16.39
N PHE A 88 -19.20 -1.67 15.32
CA PHE A 88 -19.10 -2.60 14.22
C PHE A 88 -17.71 -2.49 13.59
N GLU A 89 -17.06 -3.64 13.47
CA GLU A 89 -15.82 -3.88 12.76
C GLU A 89 -16.12 -5.04 11.82
N GLN A 90 -15.91 -4.83 10.52
CA GLN A 90 -16.14 -5.83 9.50
C GLN A 90 -15.09 -6.94 9.62
N ARG A 91 -15.53 -8.19 9.49
CA ARG A 91 -14.63 -9.37 9.54
C ARG A 91 -14.36 -9.87 8.13
N GLY A 92 -13.21 -10.54 7.92
CA GLY A 92 -12.67 -10.82 6.57
C GLY A 92 -13.63 -11.35 5.51
N ALA A 93 -14.54 -12.30 5.84
CA ALA A 93 -15.48 -12.88 4.86
C ALA A 93 -16.85 -12.16 4.79
N GLU A 94 -17.03 -11.08 5.54
CA GLU A 94 -18.26 -10.28 5.57
C GLU A 94 -18.20 -9.21 4.47
N THR A 95 -19.31 -9.00 3.78
CA THR A 95 -19.48 -7.96 2.75
C THR A 95 -20.69 -7.11 3.11
N LEU A 96 -20.55 -5.79 3.00
CA LEU A 96 -21.64 -4.83 3.18
C LEU A 96 -22.46 -4.69 1.89
N VAL A 97 -23.78 -4.88 1.97
CA VAL A 97 -24.64 -4.81 0.78
C VAL A 97 -24.67 -3.40 0.18
N VAL A 98 -24.87 -2.38 1.01
CA VAL A 98 -24.96 -0.99 0.52
C VAL A 98 -23.58 -0.43 0.26
N GLY A 99 -22.62 -0.71 1.14
CA GLY A 99 -21.24 -0.23 1.01
C GLY A 99 -20.47 -0.84 -0.16
N GLU A 100 -20.74 -2.09 -0.53
CA GLU A 100 -19.86 -2.84 -1.46
C GLU A 100 -20.59 -3.58 -2.60
N LEU A 101 -21.88 -3.91 -2.47
CA LEU A 101 -22.62 -4.59 -3.57
C LEU A 101 -23.39 -3.62 -4.47
N PHE A 102 -23.87 -2.50 -3.95
CA PHE A 102 -24.52 -1.48 -4.77
C PHE A 102 -23.50 -0.85 -5.72
N ASP A 103 -23.96 -0.45 -6.91
CA ASP A 103 -23.17 0.09 -8.01
C ASP A 103 -22.09 -0.85 -8.58
N ARG A 104 -22.00 -2.10 -8.08
CA ARG A 104 -21.11 -3.12 -8.62
C ARG A 104 -21.58 -3.61 -9.99
N THR A 105 -20.65 -3.81 -10.92
CA THR A 105 -20.96 -4.30 -12.27
C THR A 105 -20.87 -5.83 -12.34
N VAL A 106 -21.92 -6.48 -12.82
CA VAL A 106 -22.04 -7.92 -13.02
C VAL A 106 -22.19 -8.28 -14.50
N VAL A 107 -21.80 -9.49 -14.87
CA VAL A 107 -22.02 -10.12 -16.18
C VAL A 107 -23.24 -11.02 -16.07
N LEU A 108 -24.21 -10.79 -16.94
CA LEU A 108 -25.41 -11.61 -17.00
C LEU A 108 -25.10 -12.90 -17.76
N LEU A 109 -25.29 -14.05 -17.09
CA LEU A 109 -24.96 -15.37 -17.62
C LEU A 109 -25.88 -15.81 -18.78
N ASP A 110 -26.98 -15.11 -18.99
CA ASP A 110 -27.86 -15.27 -20.15
C ASP A 110 -27.25 -14.74 -21.47
N GLY A 111 -26.04 -14.19 -21.41
CA GLY A 111 -25.32 -13.63 -22.56
C GLY A 111 -25.79 -12.23 -22.94
N SER A 112 -26.61 -11.58 -22.12
CA SER A 112 -27.11 -10.23 -22.40
C SER A 112 -26.12 -9.10 -22.04
N GLY A 113 -24.90 -9.42 -21.64
CA GLY A 113 -23.82 -8.45 -21.41
C GLY A 113 -23.70 -8.08 -19.94
N THR A 114 -23.29 -6.84 -19.65
CA THR A 114 -23.05 -6.34 -18.29
C THR A 114 -24.20 -5.51 -17.75
N ALA A 115 -24.34 -5.48 -16.43
CA ALA A 115 -25.32 -4.66 -15.72
C ALA A 115 -24.78 -4.19 -14.37
N THR A 116 -25.20 -3.02 -13.90
CA THR A 116 -24.87 -2.46 -12.60
C THR A 116 -25.93 -2.82 -11.57
N ILE A 117 -25.55 -3.27 -10.37
CA ILE A 117 -26.47 -3.58 -9.27
C ILE A 117 -27.00 -2.26 -8.67
N GLU A 118 -28.32 -2.07 -8.70
CA GLU A 118 -28.99 -0.93 -8.04
C GLU A 118 -29.63 -1.33 -6.70
N ASP A 119 -30.00 -2.61 -6.54
CA ASP A 119 -30.58 -3.11 -5.28
C ASP A 119 -30.39 -4.63 -5.15
N VAL A 120 -30.48 -5.12 -3.91
CA VAL A 120 -30.31 -6.54 -3.57
C VAL A 120 -31.52 -7.01 -2.78
N ALA A 121 -32.13 -8.12 -3.21
CA ALA A 121 -33.27 -8.72 -2.53
C ALA A 121 -32.82 -9.82 -1.55
N ILE A 122 -33.24 -9.70 -0.29
CA ILE A 122 -33.07 -10.72 0.74
C ILE A 122 -34.39 -11.46 1.00
N GLU A 123 -34.29 -12.74 1.31
CA GLU A 123 -35.45 -13.60 1.59
C GLU A 123 -35.12 -14.59 2.70
N LYS A 124 -36.09 -14.85 3.58
CA LYS A 124 -35.97 -15.86 4.63
C LYS A 124 -36.21 -17.26 4.05
N SER A 125 -35.31 -18.20 4.28
CA SER A 125 -35.41 -19.57 3.81
C SER A 125 -36.37 -20.41 4.66
N ASN A 126 -37.26 -21.16 4.00
CA ASN A 126 -38.25 -22.04 4.64
C ASN A 126 -37.65 -23.17 5.48
N ASN A 127 -36.49 -23.70 5.08
CA ASN A 127 -35.98 -24.95 5.64
C ASN A 127 -35.08 -24.78 6.86
N ARG A 128 -34.46 -23.60 7.04
CA ARG A 128 -33.49 -23.34 8.12
C ARG A 128 -33.73 -22.06 8.91
N GLY A 129 -34.63 -21.17 8.44
CA GLY A 129 -34.85 -19.86 9.05
C GLY A 129 -33.75 -18.84 8.74
N ASP A 130 -32.71 -19.24 8.02
CA ASP A 130 -31.62 -18.40 7.52
C ASP A 130 -32.13 -17.37 6.51
N TRP A 131 -31.54 -16.18 6.50
CA TRP A 131 -31.80 -15.18 5.48
C TRP A 131 -30.74 -15.26 4.38
N LEU A 132 -31.18 -15.22 3.13
CA LEU A 132 -30.31 -15.38 1.97
C LEU A 132 -30.51 -14.24 0.99
N VAL A 133 -29.46 -13.89 0.24
CA VAL A 133 -29.61 -13.06 -0.96
C VAL A 133 -30.29 -13.91 -2.05
N SER A 134 -31.35 -13.38 -2.63
CA SER A 134 -32.21 -14.08 -3.59
C SER A 134 -32.06 -13.55 -5.02
N GLN A 135 -32.13 -12.23 -5.20
CA GLN A 135 -32.16 -11.57 -6.50
C GLN A 135 -31.40 -10.25 -6.47
N LEU A 136 -31.01 -9.79 -7.65
CA LEU A 136 -30.41 -8.49 -7.89
C LEU A 136 -31.36 -7.66 -8.76
N PHE A 137 -31.57 -6.40 -8.38
CA PHE A 137 -32.15 -5.40 -9.27
C PHE A 137 -31.01 -4.70 -9.98
N VAL A 138 -30.94 -4.82 -11.29
CA VAL A 138 -29.79 -4.39 -12.09
C VAL A 138 -30.22 -3.47 -13.22
N ARG A 139 -29.34 -2.54 -13.60
CA ARG A 139 -29.48 -1.67 -14.76
C ARG A 139 -28.45 -2.07 -15.81
N ARG A 140 -28.91 -2.43 -17.00
CA ARG A 140 -28.02 -2.89 -18.08
C ARG A 140 -27.11 -1.75 -18.59
N SER A 141 -25.83 -2.06 -18.77
CA SER A 141 -24.84 -1.15 -19.37
C SER A 141 -24.82 -1.34 -20.90
N GLU A 142 -24.67 -0.24 -21.66
CA GLU A 142 -24.68 -0.31 -23.13
C GLU A 142 -23.46 -1.08 -23.68
N ALA A 143 -23.69 -1.95 -24.66
CA ALA A 143 -22.62 -2.43 -25.52
C ALA A 143 -22.36 -1.37 -26.61
N THR A 144 -21.11 -0.93 -26.70
CA THR A 144 -20.62 -0.02 -27.76
C THR A 144 -20.83 -0.65 -29.13
N GLY A 145 -21.89 -0.21 -29.82
CA GLY A 145 -22.11 -0.51 -31.24
C GLY A 145 -23.49 -1.04 -31.58
N SER A 146 -24.53 -0.20 -31.53
CA SER A 146 -25.62 -0.24 -32.51
C SER A 146 -26.52 0.99 -32.37
N LEU A 147 -26.57 1.81 -33.44
CA LEU A 147 -27.53 2.88 -33.63
C LEU A 147 -28.95 2.29 -33.71
N LEU A 148 -29.66 2.15 -32.59
CA LEU A 148 -31.14 2.11 -32.48
C LEU A 148 -31.59 1.91 -31.01
N ARG A 149 -31.85 3.03 -30.34
CA ARG A 149 -32.92 3.25 -29.34
C ARG A 149 -33.43 2.01 -28.56
N ARG A 150 -32.63 1.46 -27.63
CA ARG A 150 -33.10 0.66 -26.48
C ARG A 150 -32.46 1.17 -25.20
N ARG A 151 -33.04 2.26 -24.67
CA ARG A 151 -32.67 2.96 -23.43
C ARG A 151 -32.79 2.06 -22.20
N ASN A 152 -31.83 2.17 -21.26
CA ASN A 152 -31.96 1.95 -19.80
C ASN A 152 -33.00 0.89 -19.40
N GLN A 153 -32.71 -0.38 -19.66
CA GLN A 153 -33.58 -1.45 -19.18
C GLN A 153 -33.13 -1.86 -17.78
N THR A 154 -33.99 -1.63 -16.79
CA THR A 154 -33.86 -2.23 -15.46
C THR A 154 -34.47 -3.63 -15.47
N LEU A 155 -33.81 -4.55 -14.78
CA LEU A 155 -34.12 -5.97 -14.77
C LEU A 155 -34.01 -6.51 -13.33
N VAL A 156 -34.80 -7.52 -13.01
CA VAL A 156 -34.58 -8.34 -11.80
C VAL A 156 -34.00 -9.67 -12.27
N VAL A 157 -32.83 -10.03 -11.75
CA VAL A 157 -32.13 -11.27 -12.08
C VAL A 157 -31.93 -12.11 -10.82
N ASP A 158 -32.01 -13.43 -10.91
CA ASP A 158 -31.68 -14.28 -9.77
C ASP A 158 -30.18 -14.19 -9.48
N TRP A 159 -29.79 -14.26 -8.20
CA TRP A 159 -28.37 -14.15 -7.79
C TRP A 159 -27.45 -15.10 -8.59
N GLN A 160 -27.93 -16.31 -8.88
CA GLN A 160 -27.17 -17.34 -9.59
C GLN A 160 -26.99 -17.07 -11.10
N ASP A 161 -27.77 -16.15 -11.68
CA ASP A 161 -27.76 -15.83 -13.11
C ASP A 161 -26.90 -14.59 -13.43
N ALA A 162 -26.30 -13.99 -12.41
CA ALA A 162 -25.34 -12.92 -12.52
C ALA A 162 -24.00 -13.41 -11.99
N ALA A 163 -23.01 -13.47 -12.87
CA ALA A 163 -21.64 -13.68 -12.45
C ALA A 163 -20.98 -12.35 -12.23
N ASP A 164 -20.20 -12.26 -11.17
CA ASP A 164 -19.33 -11.12 -11.01
C ASP A 164 -18.13 -11.25 -11.97
N PRO A 165 -17.96 -10.36 -12.97
CA PRO A 165 -16.70 -10.31 -13.73
C PRO A 165 -15.54 -10.03 -12.78
N SER A 166 -15.83 -9.42 -11.62
CA SER A 166 -14.92 -9.12 -10.54
C SER A 166 -14.77 -10.20 -9.46
N ASN A 167 -15.03 -11.48 -9.78
CA ASN A 167 -14.09 -12.51 -9.27
C ASN A 167 -12.65 -12.25 -9.80
N ALA A 168 -12.50 -11.28 -10.72
CA ALA A 168 -11.29 -10.56 -11.11
C ALA A 168 -11.51 -9.02 -11.21
N GLY A 169 -11.76 -8.33 -10.09
CA GLY A 169 -11.88 -6.86 -10.02
C GLY A 169 -11.89 -6.36 -8.56
N PRO A 170 -11.55 -5.09 -8.30
CA PRO A 170 -10.67 -4.74 -7.20
C PRO A 170 -11.35 -4.92 -5.85
N GLN A 171 -10.77 -5.83 -5.09
CA GLN A 171 -10.68 -5.78 -3.63
C GLN A 171 -10.65 -4.32 -3.11
N PRO A 172 -11.37 -3.94 -2.03
CA PRO A 172 -11.16 -2.66 -1.35
C PRO A 172 -9.67 -2.40 -1.14
N ALA A 173 -9.19 -1.16 -1.29
CA ALA A 173 -7.77 -0.85 -1.11
C ALA A 173 -7.25 -1.39 0.24
N THR A 174 -8.05 -1.25 1.31
CA THR A 174 -7.80 -1.85 2.62
C THR A 174 -7.65 -3.37 2.61
N GLN A 175 -8.49 -4.09 1.86
CA GLN A 175 -8.38 -5.53 1.76
C GLN A 175 -7.15 -5.90 0.91
N TRP A 176 -6.81 -5.11 -0.12
CA TRP A 176 -5.64 -5.32 -0.98
C TRP A 176 -4.36 -5.14 -0.18
N ILE A 177 -4.26 -4.06 0.59
CA ILE A 177 -3.17 -3.82 1.53
C ILE A 177 -3.05 -4.99 2.52
N ALA A 178 -4.16 -5.47 3.08
CA ALA A 178 -4.14 -6.62 4.01
C ALA A 178 -3.68 -7.94 3.37
N GLN A 179 -3.78 -8.11 2.05
CA GLN A 179 -3.24 -9.27 1.35
C GLN A 179 -1.76 -9.12 1.00
N HIS A 180 -1.31 -7.88 0.79
CA HIS A 180 0.06 -7.54 0.39
C HIS A 180 0.88 -6.97 1.55
N GLU A 181 0.39 -7.12 2.80
CA GLU A 181 1.05 -6.62 4.01
C GLU A 181 2.44 -7.24 4.20
N GLU A 182 2.59 -8.53 3.84
CA GLU A 182 3.87 -9.25 3.91
C GLU A 182 4.70 -9.20 2.61
N ASP A 183 4.17 -8.59 1.55
CA ASP A 183 4.85 -8.56 0.25
C ASP A 183 6.02 -7.56 0.27
N GLN A 184 6.93 -7.64 -0.70
CA GLN A 184 8.00 -6.64 -0.81
C GLN A 184 7.48 -5.39 -1.51
N ALA A 185 8.07 -4.23 -1.21
CA ALA A 185 7.67 -2.97 -1.81
C ALA A 185 7.75 -2.98 -3.35
N ALA A 186 8.80 -3.61 -3.89
CA ALA A 186 8.95 -3.85 -5.32
C ALA A 186 7.80 -4.67 -5.94
N ASP A 187 7.29 -5.70 -5.23
CA ASP A 187 6.18 -6.51 -5.75
C ASP A 187 4.86 -5.70 -5.77
N ILE A 188 4.67 -4.84 -4.77
CA ILE A 188 3.55 -3.90 -4.70
C ILE A 188 3.65 -2.85 -5.81
N ALA A 189 4.83 -2.27 -6.02
CA ALA A 189 5.09 -1.28 -7.07
C ALA A 189 4.81 -1.86 -8.47
N ASP A 190 5.27 -3.08 -8.72
CA ASP A 190 5.00 -3.80 -9.97
C ASP A 190 3.50 -3.99 -10.22
N GLU A 191 2.73 -4.37 -9.18
CA GLU A 191 1.29 -4.51 -9.34
C GLU A 191 0.61 -3.16 -9.55
N LEU A 192 1.01 -2.14 -8.79
CA LEU A 192 0.47 -0.78 -8.89
C LEU A 192 0.66 -0.20 -10.28
N ARG A 193 1.84 -0.38 -10.89
CA ARG A 193 2.21 0.13 -12.22
C ARG A 193 1.12 -0.14 -13.28
N ASP A 194 0.62 -1.38 -13.32
CA ASP A 194 -0.37 -1.84 -14.28
C ASP A 194 -1.82 -1.47 -13.91
N MET A 195 -2.04 -0.91 -12.72
CA MET A 195 -3.36 -0.49 -12.28
C MET A 195 -3.79 0.83 -12.94
N PRO A 196 -5.10 1.04 -13.15
CA PRO A 196 -5.61 2.35 -13.54
C PRO A 196 -5.25 3.42 -12.51
N ASP A 197 -4.94 4.64 -12.95
CA ASP A 197 -4.60 5.81 -12.13
C ASP A 197 -5.46 5.98 -10.87
N LYS A 198 -6.78 5.88 -11.05
CA LYS A 198 -7.74 5.99 -9.93
C LYS A 198 -7.45 4.96 -8.83
N ARG A 199 -7.06 3.75 -9.22
CA ARG A 199 -6.77 2.66 -8.30
C ARG A 199 -5.41 2.83 -7.61
N LYS A 200 -4.40 3.33 -8.31
CA LYS A 200 -3.12 3.75 -7.70
C LYS A 200 -3.37 4.73 -6.56
N LEU A 201 -4.18 5.77 -6.82
CA LEU A 201 -4.55 6.77 -5.81
C LEU A 201 -5.38 6.19 -4.65
N GLU A 202 -6.32 5.26 -4.92
CA GLU A 202 -7.09 4.59 -3.87
C GLU A 202 -6.19 3.77 -2.92
N ILE A 203 -5.15 3.11 -3.44
CA ILE A 203 -4.20 2.33 -2.63
C ILE A 203 -3.22 3.25 -1.91
N ALA A 204 -2.61 4.21 -2.61
CA ALA A 204 -1.71 5.19 -2.00
C ALA A 204 -2.42 5.95 -0.86
N ALA A 205 -3.70 6.29 -1.03
CA ALA A 205 -4.46 6.97 0.00
C ALA A 205 -4.63 6.16 1.30
N GLU A 206 -4.55 4.83 1.26
CA GLU A 206 -4.79 3.94 2.40
C GLU A 206 -3.49 3.37 3.01
N LEU A 207 -2.37 3.40 2.29
CA LEU A 207 -1.05 3.01 2.81
C LEU A 207 -0.57 4.01 3.88
N GLN A 208 0.16 3.50 4.89
CA GLN A 208 0.90 4.36 5.81
C GLN A 208 2.06 5.02 5.09
N ASP A 209 2.50 6.19 5.54
CA ASP A 209 3.44 7.02 4.78
C ASP A 209 4.80 6.33 4.65
N GLU A 210 5.27 5.63 5.69
CA GLU A 210 6.51 4.83 5.65
C GLU A 210 6.41 3.73 4.59
N ARG A 211 5.28 3.02 4.56
CA ARG A 211 5.07 1.94 3.58
C ARG A 211 4.84 2.46 2.17
N LEU A 212 4.26 3.65 2.06
CA LEU A 212 4.06 4.30 0.77
C LEU A 212 5.39 4.78 0.22
N ALA A 213 6.31 5.29 1.06
CA ALA A 213 7.67 5.68 0.68
C ALA A 213 8.41 4.51 0.01
N ASP A 214 8.56 3.37 0.72
CA ASP A 214 9.21 2.17 0.19
C ASP A 214 8.65 1.75 -1.20
N VAL A 215 7.33 1.86 -1.35
CA VAL A 215 6.63 1.47 -2.58
C VAL A 215 6.86 2.49 -3.70
N LEU A 216 6.89 3.77 -3.35
CA LEU A 216 7.09 4.85 -4.30
C LEU A 216 8.49 4.78 -4.90
N GLU A 217 9.51 4.52 -4.08
CA GLU A 217 10.92 4.38 -4.50
C GLU A 217 11.09 3.31 -5.60
N GLU A 218 10.28 2.24 -5.56
CA GLU A 218 10.35 1.16 -6.55
C GLU A 218 9.45 1.40 -7.79
N LEU A 219 8.65 2.47 -7.81
CA LEU A 219 7.80 2.84 -8.96
C LEU A 219 8.60 3.63 -10.01
N PRO A 220 8.19 3.60 -11.30
CA PRO A 220 8.72 4.51 -12.30
C PRO A 220 8.44 5.98 -11.93
N GLU A 221 9.37 6.88 -12.25
CA GLU A 221 9.29 8.33 -11.96
C GLU A 221 7.93 8.96 -12.33
N GLU A 222 7.38 8.61 -13.51
CA GLU A 222 6.07 9.11 -13.95
C GLU A 222 4.95 8.78 -12.95
N ASP A 223 4.97 7.58 -12.37
CA ASP A 223 4.00 7.12 -11.38
C ASP A 223 4.25 7.74 -10.01
N GLN A 224 5.52 7.93 -9.62
CA GLN A 224 5.90 8.61 -8.38
C GLN A 224 5.36 10.05 -8.37
N VAL A 225 5.66 10.81 -9.42
CA VAL A 225 5.18 12.18 -9.61
C VAL A 225 3.65 12.23 -9.66
N PHE A 226 3.03 11.29 -10.39
CA PHE A 226 1.57 11.20 -10.46
C PHE A 226 0.94 11.02 -9.08
N ILE A 227 1.45 10.10 -8.25
CA ILE A 227 0.91 9.84 -6.91
C ILE A 227 1.17 11.05 -6.01
N LEU A 228 2.40 11.54 -5.93
CA LEU A 228 2.80 12.64 -5.05
C LEU A 228 1.96 13.92 -5.30
N THR A 229 1.76 14.29 -6.57
CA THR A 229 1.00 15.50 -6.95
C THR A 229 -0.51 15.41 -6.68
N HIS A 230 -1.03 14.21 -6.41
CA HIS A 230 -2.43 13.98 -6.05
C HIS A 230 -2.64 13.83 -4.53
N LEU A 231 -1.57 13.78 -3.73
CA LEU A 231 -1.65 13.84 -2.29
C LEU A 231 -1.90 15.27 -1.81
N ASP A 232 -2.55 15.41 -0.65
CA ASP A 232 -2.61 16.69 0.04
C ASP A 232 -1.20 17.08 0.53
N ASN A 233 -0.88 18.37 0.52
CA ASN A 233 0.47 18.86 0.78
C ASN A 233 1.11 18.37 2.08
N ASP A 234 0.33 18.31 3.17
CA ASP A 234 0.85 17.87 4.47
C ASP A 234 1.31 16.41 4.36
N ARG A 235 0.54 15.56 3.69
CA ARG A 235 0.88 14.16 3.48
C ARG A 235 2.01 13.95 2.48
N ALA A 236 2.09 14.78 1.44
CA ALA A 236 3.22 14.74 0.51
C ALA A 236 4.55 15.08 1.22
N VAL A 237 4.50 15.98 2.20
CA VAL A 237 5.66 16.35 3.02
C VAL A 237 6.02 15.23 4.00
N ASP A 238 5.03 14.65 4.68
CA ASP A 238 5.24 13.50 5.56
C ASP A 238 5.85 12.34 4.77
N LEU A 239 5.32 12.02 3.59
CA LEU A 239 5.86 10.99 2.68
C LEU A 239 7.31 11.26 2.29
N LEU A 240 7.65 12.48 1.85
CA LEU A 240 9.02 12.84 1.47
C LEU A 240 10.01 12.78 2.65
N GLY A 241 9.53 12.92 3.89
CA GLY A 241 10.36 12.77 5.09
C GLY A 241 10.63 11.32 5.47
N GLU A 242 9.79 10.38 5.02
CA GLU A 242 9.98 8.94 5.24
C GLU A 242 10.77 8.24 4.11
N MET A 243 10.96 8.91 2.97
CA MET A 243 11.78 8.42 1.86
C MET A 243 13.28 8.59 2.15
N ASP A 244 14.10 7.75 1.52
CA ASP A 244 15.55 7.96 1.55
C ASP A 244 15.92 9.32 0.88
N PRO A 245 16.88 10.11 1.44
CA PRO A 245 17.09 11.49 0.99
C PRO A 245 17.48 11.64 -0.48
N ASP A 246 18.15 10.65 -1.05
CA ASP A 246 18.51 10.53 -2.46
C ASP A 246 17.26 10.30 -3.32
N ASP A 247 16.40 9.34 -2.99
CA ASP A 247 15.15 9.12 -3.72
C ASP A 247 14.19 10.32 -3.63
N ALA A 248 14.08 10.94 -2.45
CA ALA A 248 13.32 12.18 -2.27
C ALA A 248 13.88 13.33 -3.13
N THR A 249 15.21 13.38 -3.29
CA THR A 249 15.87 14.37 -4.13
C THR A 249 15.53 14.17 -5.60
N ASP A 250 15.60 12.93 -6.09
CA ASP A 250 15.31 12.58 -7.48
C ASP A 250 13.84 12.88 -7.81
N LEU A 251 12.91 12.49 -6.94
CA LEU A 251 11.49 12.78 -7.10
C LEU A 251 11.20 14.29 -7.13
N LEU A 252 11.85 15.08 -6.28
CA LEU A 252 11.70 16.54 -6.28
C LEU A 252 12.29 17.21 -7.51
N ASN A 253 13.33 16.63 -8.11
CA ASN A 253 13.94 17.16 -9.33
C ASN A 253 13.03 17.00 -10.55
N GLU A 254 12.13 16.01 -10.54
CA GLU A 254 11.11 15.82 -11.58
C GLU A 254 9.92 16.81 -11.48
N LEU A 255 9.77 17.49 -10.34
CA LEU A 255 8.72 18.48 -10.15
C LEU A 255 9.11 19.86 -10.71
N PRO A 256 8.12 20.72 -11.06
CA PRO A 256 8.40 22.12 -11.33
C PRO A 256 9.07 22.78 -10.12
N GLU A 257 10.15 23.55 -10.34
CA GLU A 257 10.95 24.18 -9.28
C GLU A 257 10.13 24.89 -8.19
N ALA A 258 9.05 25.58 -8.58
CA ALA A 258 8.19 26.29 -7.63
C ALA A 258 7.39 25.36 -6.69
N GLU A 259 7.11 24.13 -7.14
CA GLU A 259 6.44 23.11 -6.36
C GLU A 259 7.42 22.36 -5.46
N ALA A 260 8.60 21.99 -5.98
CA ALA A 260 9.67 21.39 -5.19
C ALA A 260 10.08 22.30 -4.01
N GLU A 261 10.35 23.58 -4.26
CA GLU A 261 10.70 24.55 -3.22
C GLU A 261 9.59 24.75 -2.19
N ARG A 262 8.33 24.62 -2.61
CA ARG A 262 7.19 24.71 -1.70
C ARG A 262 7.15 23.53 -0.74
N LEU A 263 7.35 22.30 -1.23
CA LEU A 263 7.40 21.08 -0.41
C LEU A 263 8.62 21.13 0.53
N LEU A 264 9.81 21.47 0.01
CA LEU A 264 11.04 21.64 0.81
C LEU A 264 10.94 22.67 1.94
N THR A 265 10.11 23.71 1.75
CA THR A 265 9.88 24.72 2.79
C THR A 265 8.95 24.21 3.90
N MET A 266 8.13 23.21 3.61
CA MET A 266 7.19 22.61 4.54
C MET A 266 7.77 21.41 5.30
N MET A 267 8.77 20.72 4.74
CA MET A 267 9.51 19.64 5.40
C MET A 267 10.20 20.08 6.69
N GLU A 268 10.47 19.12 7.56
CA GLU A 268 11.27 19.35 8.76
C GLU A 268 12.68 19.83 8.35
N PRO A 269 13.28 20.78 9.10
CA PRO A 269 14.52 21.42 8.68
C PRO A 269 15.70 20.49 8.46
N GLU A 270 15.78 19.39 9.22
CA GLU A 270 16.88 18.41 9.15
C GLU A 270 16.78 17.61 7.84
N ASP A 271 15.63 17.02 7.54
CA ASP A 271 15.40 16.26 6.29
C ASP A 271 15.55 17.16 5.05
N ALA A 272 15.02 18.39 5.13
CA ALA A 272 15.11 19.35 4.05
C ALA A 272 16.54 19.88 3.83
N GLU A 273 17.45 19.80 4.81
CA GLU A 273 18.85 20.19 4.65
C GLU A 273 19.62 19.14 3.84
N ASP A 274 19.33 17.86 4.08
CA ASP A 274 19.95 16.75 3.35
C ASP A 274 19.54 16.74 1.88
N VAL A 275 18.24 16.84 1.61
CA VAL A 275 17.71 16.92 0.23
C VAL A 275 18.25 18.14 -0.51
N ARG A 276 18.25 19.33 0.12
CA ARG A 276 18.82 20.54 -0.52
C ARG A 276 20.28 20.37 -0.90
N ARG A 277 21.06 19.69 -0.05
CA ARG A 277 22.49 19.45 -0.31
C ARG A 277 22.69 18.51 -1.48
N LEU A 278 21.85 17.47 -1.61
CA LEU A 278 21.93 16.54 -2.73
C LEU A 278 21.54 17.20 -4.06
N ARG A 279 20.52 18.07 -4.06
CA ARG A 279 20.12 18.87 -5.25
C ARG A 279 21.22 19.79 -5.81
N GLU A 280 22.28 20.07 -5.06
CA GLU A 280 23.41 20.87 -5.54
C GLU A 280 24.36 20.08 -6.46
N TYR A 281 24.31 18.74 -6.44
CA TYR A 281 25.16 17.91 -7.28
C TYR A 281 24.63 17.78 -8.71
N GLU A 282 25.56 17.70 -9.66
CA GLU A 282 25.22 17.43 -11.05
C GLU A 282 24.85 15.95 -11.22
N GLU A 283 23.81 15.68 -12.00
CA GLU A 283 23.36 14.33 -12.32
C GLU A 283 24.49 13.47 -12.91
N GLY A 284 24.55 12.20 -12.52
CA GLY A 284 25.59 11.26 -12.96
C GLY A 284 26.94 11.42 -12.22
N THR A 285 26.96 12.19 -11.13
CA THR A 285 28.09 12.26 -10.20
C THR A 285 27.88 11.33 -9.00
N ALA A 286 28.94 11.02 -8.26
CA ALA A 286 28.82 10.26 -7.01
C ALA A 286 27.95 11.00 -5.99
N GLY A 287 27.98 12.33 -5.97
CA GLY A 287 27.17 13.14 -5.07
C GLY A 287 25.68 13.15 -5.40
N SER A 288 25.29 12.94 -6.67
CA SER A 288 23.88 12.83 -7.05
C SER A 288 23.31 11.43 -6.80
N LEU A 289 24.15 10.41 -6.57
CA LEU A 289 23.75 9.01 -6.39
C LEU A 289 23.96 8.52 -4.95
N MET A 290 24.38 9.39 -4.04
CA MET A 290 24.73 8.98 -2.69
C MET A 290 23.59 9.27 -1.74
N THR A 291 23.41 8.38 -0.77
CA THR A 291 22.67 8.69 0.44
C THR A 291 23.58 9.41 1.46
N PRO A 292 23.11 10.49 2.12
CA PRO A 292 23.86 11.20 3.14
C PRO A 292 23.78 10.52 4.52
N VAL A 293 22.98 9.46 4.67
CA VAL A 293 22.72 8.78 5.95
C VAL A 293 23.31 7.36 6.06
N PRO A 294 24.58 7.09 5.69
CA PRO A 294 25.17 5.76 5.90
C PRO A 294 25.48 5.51 7.38
N ILE A 295 25.82 4.26 7.74
CA ILE A 295 26.26 3.94 9.11
C ILE A 295 27.64 4.55 9.38
N VAL A 296 27.66 5.69 10.07
CA VAL A 296 28.89 6.39 10.46
C VAL A 296 29.16 6.24 11.96
N LEU A 297 30.36 5.77 12.32
CA LEU A 297 30.78 5.66 13.72
C LEU A 297 32.17 6.26 13.97
N SER A 298 32.41 6.62 15.24
CA SER A 298 33.75 7.02 15.70
C SER A 298 34.70 5.81 15.82
N PRO A 299 36.02 5.99 15.68
CA PRO A 299 36.96 4.87 15.83
C PRO A 299 36.99 4.28 17.24
N GLU A 300 36.50 5.01 18.24
CA GLU A 300 36.37 4.55 19.63
C GLU A 300 35.12 3.68 19.86
N ALA A 301 34.17 3.66 18.91
CA ALA A 301 32.98 2.81 18.99
C ALA A 301 33.35 1.33 19.02
N THR A 302 32.54 0.54 19.71
CA THR A 302 32.77 -0.89 19.90
C THR A 302 32.13 -1.73 18.79
N VAL A 303 32.63 -2.95 18.60
CA VAL A 303 31.97 -3.94 17.73
C VAL A 303 30.50 -4.14 18.11
N ALA A 304 30.17 -4.09 19.40
CA ALA A 304 28.80 -4.21 19.89
C ALA A 304 27.90 -3.07 19.40
N GLU A 305 28.39 -1.82 19.44
CA GLU A 305 27.67 -0.65 18.96
C GLU A 305 27.51 -0.70 17.43
N ALA A 306 28.56 -1.07 16.70
CA ALA A 306 28.50 -1.24 15.26
C ALA A 306 27.45 -2.27 14.83
N LEU A 307 27.47 -3.46 15.45
CA LEU A 307 26.47 -4.50 15.19
C LEU A 307 25.06 -4.10 15.67
N ALA A 308 24.93 -3.14 16.59
CA ALA A 308 23.64 -2.62 17.02
C ALA A 308 23.00 -1.71 15.97
N HIS A 309 23.81 -0.96 15.20
CA HIS A 309 23.33 -0.21 14.04
C HIS A 309 23.01 -1.11 12.86
N ILE A 310 23.93 -2.02 12.50
CA ILE A 310 23.79 -2.94 11.35
C ILE A 310 22.50 -3.79 11.41
N ARG A 311 21.98 -4.07 12.61
CA ARG A 311 20.77 -4.90 12.79
C ARG A 311 19.45 -4.13 12.73
N GLN A 312 19.48 -2.81 12.57
CA GLN A 312 18.28 -2.01 12.40
C GLN A 312 17.56 -2.47 11.13
N GLU A 313 16.25 -2.68 11.22
CA GLU A 313 15.47 -3.29 10.12
C GLU A 313 15.31 -2.30 8.96
N GLU A 314 15.32 -1.00 9.27
CA GLU A 314 15.28 0.09 8.28
C GLU A 314 16.54 0.17 7.40
N ILE A 315 17.67 -0.44 7.79
CA ILE A 315 18.90 -0.32 7.00
C ILE A 315 18.96 -1.42 5.94
N ILE A 316 18.99 -1.00 4.67
CA ILE A 316 19.09 -1.92 3.55
C ILE A 316 20.38 -2.79 3.62
N PRO A 317 20.35 -4.04 3.13
CA PRO A 317 21.50 -4.94 3.21
C PRO A 317 22.80 -4.39 2.60
N ALA A 318 22.69 -3.57 1.54
CA ALA A 318 23.83 -2.94 0.90
C ALA A 318 24.53 -1.95 1.84
N ALA A 319 23.78 -1.05 2.48
CA ALA A 319 24.28 -0.13 3.49
C ALA A 319 24.80 -0.85 4.75
N ALA A 320 24.09 -1.89 5.22
CA ALA A 320 24.47 -2.70 6.38
C ALA A 320 25.74 -3.55 6.17
N SER A 321 26.29 -3.60 4.95
CA SER A 321 27.48 -4.39 4.62
C SER A 321 28.79 -3.85 5.23
N ALA A 322 28.81 -2.57 5.60
CA ALA A 322 29.98 -1.90 6.15
C ALA A 322 29.62 -0.74 7.09
N VAL A 323 30.55 -0.41 7.99
CA VAL A 323 30.49 0.78 8.84
C VAL A 323 31.58 1.75 8.43
N LEU A 324 31.20 2.98 8.13
CA LEU A 324 32.11 4.06 7.78
C LEU A 324 32.66 4.69 9.06
N VAL A 325 33.98 4.84 9.15
CA VAL A 325 34.63 5.32 10.37
C VAL A 325 35.17 6.72 10.17
N CYS A 326 34.66 7.67 10.95
CA CYS A 326 34.99 9.09 10.83
C CYS A 326 35.40 9.70 12.18
N ARG A 327 36.08 10.85 12.12
CA ARG A 327 36.22 11.72 13.30
C ARG A 327 34.94 12.56 13.47
N PRO A 328 34.56 12.94 14.70
CA PRO A 328 33.42 13.83 14.93
C PRO A 328 33.51 15.16 14.15
N PRO A 329 32.39 15.75 13.72
CA PRO A 329 30.99 15.27 13.85
C PRO A 329 30.72 13.99 13.02
N LEU A 330 29.68 13.24 13.39
CA LEU A 330 29.34 11.95 12.76
C LEU A 330 28.17 12.04 11.76
N GLU A 331 27.42 13.14 11.75
CA GLU A 331 26.45 13.48 10.71
C GLU A 331 27.19 13.99 9.46
N THR A 332 26.68 13.68 8.27
CA THR A 332 27.28 14.16 7.02
C THR A 332 26.93 15.65 6.81
N PRO A 333 27.86 16.48 6.29
CA PRO A 333 29.29 16.24 6.13
C PRO A 333 30.03 16.03 7.47
N THR A 334 30.72 14.90 7.60
CA THR A 334 31.36 14.48 8.85
C THR A 334 32.68 15.22 9.11
N GLY A 335 33.39 14.83 10.17
CA GLY A 335 34.82 15.12 10.29
C GLY A 335 35.66 14.33 9.29
N LYS A 336 36.94 14.10 9.61
CA LYS A 336 37.86 13.39 8.71
C LYS A 336 37.46 11.91 8.56
N TYR A 337 37.31 11.45 7.32
CA TYR A 337 37.15 10.03 7.00
C TYR A 337 38.43 9.23 7.32
N LEU A 338 38.29 8.07 7.96
CA LEU A 338 39.42 7.23 8.39
C LEU A 338 39.52 5.89 7.66
N GLY A 339 38.45 5.46 7.01
CA GLY A 339 38.29 4.14 6.38
C GLY A 339 36.97 3.50 6.81
N PHE A 340 36.76 2.24 6.46
CA PHE A 340 35.54 1.53 6.85
C PHE A 340 35.83 0.10 7.33
N VAL A 341 34.84 -0.50 7.99
CA VAL A 341 34.92 -1.85 8.54
C VAL A 341 33.78 -2.69 7.97
N HIS A 342 34.14 -3.73 7.21
CA HIS A 342 33.16 -4.71 6.73
C HIS A 342 32.44 -5.41 7.89
N THR A 343 31.14 -5.61 7.76
CA THR A 343 30.31 -6.29 8.76
C THR A 343 30.80 -7.72 9.04
N GLN A 344 31.24 -8.44 8.01
CA GLN A 344 31.80 -9.79 8.14
C GLN A 344 33.08 -9.81 8.98
N ARG A 345 33.82 -8.68 9.03
CA ARG A 345 34.98 -8.54 9.90
C ARG A 345 34.53 -8.37 11.35
N LEU A 346 33.55 -7.52 11.63
CA LEU A 346 33.00 -7.30 12.98
C LEU A 346 32.56 -8.61 13.65
N LEU A 347 31.94 -9.53 12.91
CA LEU A 347 31.50 -10.84 13.40
C LEU A 347 32.64 -11.76 13.92
N ARG A 348 33.91 -11.41 13.66
CA ARG A 348 35.09 -12.21 14.04
C ARG A 348 35.82 -11.65 15.27
N TYR A 349 35.38 -10.52 15.81
CA TYR A 349 36.02 -9.83 16.93
C TYR A 349 35.09 -9.77 18.15
N PRO A 350 35.65 -9.69 19.37
CA PRO A 350 34.83 -9.66 20.58
C PRO A 350 34.04 -8.33 20.66
N PRO A 351 32.81 -8.34 21.21
CA PRO A 351 31.93 -7.17 21.23
C PRO A 351 32.55 -5.87 21.80
N PRO A 352 33.43 -5.90 22.83
CA PRO A 352 34.05 -4.68 23.36
C PRO A 352 35.24 -4.14 22.55
N GLU A 353 35.71 -4.82 21.50
CA GLU A 353 36.83 -4.35 20.68
C GLU A 353 36.47 -3.04 19.96
N ALA A 354 37.40 -2.09 19.90
CA ALA A 354 37.18 -0.82 19.21
C ALA A 354 37.28 -1.00 17.69
N ILE A 355 36.31 -0.49 16.94
CA ILE A 355 36.27 -0.63 15.48
C ILE A 355 37.43 0.09 14.79
N GLY A 356 38.03 1.11 15.43
CA GLY A 356 39.22 1.79 14.95
C GLY A 356 40.43 0.88 14.72
N ASN A 357 40.51 -0.25 15.43
CA ASN A 357 41.56 -1.28 15.24
C ASN A 357 41.27 -2.21 14.05
N LEU A 358 40.05 -2.15 13.51
CA LEU A 358 39.53 -3.06 12.49
C LEU A 358 39.38 -2.40 11.12
N ILE A 359 39.66 -1.10 11.01
CA ILE A 359 39.54 -0.31 9.78
C ILE A 359 40.34 -0.97 8.65
N ASP A 360 39.67 -1.20 7.52
CA ASP A 360 40.32 -1.45 6.25
C ASP A 360 40.73 -0.12 5.61
N ARG A 361 42.00 -0.02 5.22
CA ARG A 361 42.60 1.16 4.57
C ARG A 361 43.05 0.86 3.14
N SER A 362 42.76 -0.34 2.65
CA SER A 362 43.11 -0.72 1.28
C SER A 362 42.13 -0.19 0.25
N ILE A 363 40.96 0.26 0.70
CA ILE A 363 39.91 0.80 -0.15
C ILE A 363 39.86 2.31 0.07
N GLU A 364 40.04 3.05 -1.02
CA GLU A 364 40.01 4.51 -1.01
C GLU A 364 38.58 5.01 -1.24
N PRO A 365 38.14 6.10 -0.60
CA PRO A 365 36.87 6.72 -0.91
C PRO A 365 36.93 7.41 -2.28
N VAL A 366 35.78 7.65 -2.89
CA VAL A 366 35.67 8.44 -4.12
C VAL A 366 35.33 9.89 -3.83
N SER A 367 35.66 10.79 -4.76
CA SER A 367 35.17 12.17 -4.71
C SER A 367 33.66 12.19 -4.95
N ASP A 368 32.98 13.11 -4.29
CA ASP A 368 31.62 13.59 -4.61
C ASP A 368 31.44 13.98 -6.10
N GLN A 369 32.49 14.47 -6.74
CA GLN A 369 32.48 14.85 -8.17
C GLN A 369 32.88 13.70 -9.12
N SER A 370 33.10 12.47 -8.62
CA SER A 370 33.45 11.33 -9.47
C SER A 370 32.29 10.96 -10.40
N SER A 371 32.60 10.50 -11.61
CA SER A 371 31.57 10.06 -12.56
C SER A 371 30.97 8.71 -12.15
N LEU A 372 29.71 8.45 -12.54
CA LEU A 372 29.06 7.13 -12.39
C LEU A 372 29.96 5.97 -12.89
N ALA A 373 30.65 6.17 -14.01
CA ALA A 373 31.53 5.14 -14.57
C ALA A 373 32.77 4.85 -13.71
N ASP A 374 33.24 5.83 -12.93
CA ASP A 374 34.34 5.63 -11.99
C ASP A 374 33.83 4.96 -10.71
N VAL A 375 32.68 5.39 -10.18
CA VAL A 375 32.00 4.75 -9.04
C VAL A 375 31.75 3.27 -9.30
N ALA A 376 31.14 2.95 -10.44
CA ALA A 376 30.86 1.57 -10.86
C ALA A 376 32.14 0.73 -10.99
N ARG A 377 33.23 1.33 -11.48
CA ARG A 377 34.52 0.65 -11.61
C ARG A 377 35.12 0.32 -10.25
N GLU A 378 35.06 1.24 -9.30
CA GLU A 378 35.56 1.02 -7.94
C GLU A 378 34.75 -0.08 -7.22
N LEU A 379 33.42 0.00 -7.26
CA LEU A 379 32.53 -1.03 -6.70
C LEU A 379 32.84 -2.42 -7.29
N ALA A 380 32.94 -2.52 -8.61
CA ALA A 380 33.20 -3.79 -9.29
C ALA A 380 34.65 -4.30 -9.12
N THR A 381 35.64 -3.42 -8.99
CA THR A 381 37.05 -3.82 -8.84
C THR A 381 37.31 -4.47 -7.48
N TYR A 382 36.60 -4.02 -6.44
CA TYR A 382 36.82 -4.43 -5.07
C TYR A 382 35.66 -5.26 -4.49
N ASP A 383 34.73 -5.72 -5.33
CA ASP A 383 33.54 -6.50 -4.94
C ASP A 383 32.75 -5.83 -3.80
N LEU A 384 32.54 -4.51 -3.90
CA LEU A 384 31.89 -3.70 -2.87
C LEU A 384 30.39 -3.56 -3.13
N THR A 385 29.65 -3.46 -2.04
CA THR A 385 28.19 -3.19 -2.03
C THR A 385 27.87 -1.76 -1.59
N ILE A 386 28.85 -1.05 -1.05
CA ILE A 386 28.75 0.35 -0.63
C ILE A 386 30.11 1.02 -0.81
N LEU A 387 30.11 2.26 -1.30
CA LEU A 387 31.31 3.04 -1.56
C LEU A 387 31.25 4.39 -0.83
N PRO A 388 32.21 4.71 0.05
CA PRO A 388 32.22 6.00 0.75
C PRO A 388 32.56 7.16 -0.19
N VAL A 389 31.82 8.25 -0.06
CA VAL A 389 32.00 9.49 -0.84
C VAL A 389 32.54 10.59 0.05
N VAL A 390 33.61 11.26 -0.41
CA VAL A 390 34.25 12.37 0.32
C VAL A 390 34.33 13.63 -0.54
N ASN A 391 34.32 14.79 0.12
CA ASN A 391 34.59 16.08 -0.53
C ASN A 391 36.10 16.39 -0.62
N ASP A 392 36.42 17.56 -1.17
CA ASP A 392 37.78 18.11 -1.31
C ASP A 392 38.56 18.20 0.02
N GLN A 393 37.86 18.33 1.15
CA GLN A 393 38.42 18.39 2.50
C GLN A 393 38.60 17.01 3.15
N GLN A 394 38.34 15.91 2.42
CA GLN A 394 38.41 14.53 2.93
C GLN A 394 37.44 14.27 4.09
N ARG A 395 36.28 14.93 4.05
CA ARG A 395 35.15 14.66 4.94
C ARG A 395 34.19 13.73 4.22
N LEU A 396 33.67 12.74 4.93
CA LEU A 396 32.61 11.88 4.38
C LEU A 396 31.35 12.72 4.22
N VAL A 397 30.78 12.73 3.02
CA VAL A 397 29.54 13.46 2.67
C VAL A 397 28.36 12.53 2.40
N GLY A 398 28.62 11.24 2.18
CA GLY A 398 27.61 10.21 1.96
C GLY A 398 28.26 8.90 1.54
N ALA A 399 27.44 7.98 1.06
CA ALA A 399 27.91 6.74 0.43
C ALA A 399 26.97 6.34 -0.71
N VAL A 400 27.53 5.71 -1.73
CA VAL A 400 26.76 5.17 -2.86
C VAL A 400 26.61 3.68 -2.66
N THR A 401 25.40 3.14 -2.81
CA THR A 401 25.16 1.70 -2.77
C THR A 401 25.24 1.08 -4.16
N ILE A 402 25.41 -0.24 -4.22
CA ILE A 402 25.54 -0.94 -5.50
C ILE A 402 24.23 -0.94 -6.29
N ASP A 403 23.10 -0.93 -5.60
CA ASP A 403 21.76 -0.87 -6.14
C ASP A 403 21.53 0.43 -6.92
N ASP A 404 21.79 1.59 -6.32
CA ASP A 404 21.65 2.90 -7.00
C ASP A 404 22.51 2.97 -8.28
N VAL A 405 23.71 2.39 -8.23
CA VAL A 405 24.62 2.34 -9.39
C VAL A 405 24.12 1.40 -10.46
N LEU A 406 23.50 0.28 -10.09
CA LEU A 406 22.88 -0.63 -11.06
C LEU A 406 21.69 0.05 -11.73
N ASP A 407 20.85 0.72 -10.95
CA ASP A 407 19.68 1.45 -11.45
C ASP A 407 20.08 2.53 -12.44
N ALA A 408 21.11 3.34 -12.12
CA ALA A 408 21.64 4.37 -13.00
C ALA A 408 22.35 3.84 -14.26
N LEU A 409 22.84 2.60 -14.26
CA LEU A 409 23.52 2.00 -15.41
C LEU A 409 22.60 1.22 -16.34
N LEU A 410 21.49 0.71 -15.80
CA LEU A 410 20.54 -0.08 -16.56
C LEU A 410 19.59 0.83 -17.35
N PRO A 411 19.05 0.38 -18.50
CA PRO A 411 18.07 1.16 -19.25
C PRO A 411 16.79 1.41 -18.45
N ASP A 412 16.05 2.48 -18.74
CA ASP A 412 14.82 2.85 -18.03
C ASP A 412 13.77 1.71 -17.93
N ASP A 413 13.78 0.78 -18.90
CA ASP A 413 12.89 -0.38 -18.98
C ASP A 413 13.47 -1.65 -18.37
N TRP A 414 14.60 -1.60 -17.64
CA TRP A 414 15.29 -2.79 -17.12
C TRP A 414 14.48 -3.63 -16.14
N ARG A 415 13.51 -2.99 -15.45
CA ARG A 415 12.53 -3.65 -14.59
C ARG A 415 11.45 -4.39 -15.39
N THR A 416 11.51 -4.38 -16.73
CA THR A 416 10.63 -5.12 -17.64
C THR A 416 11.43 -5.95 -18.63
N TYR A 417 10.97 -7.15 -18.93
CA TYR A 417 11.47 -7.93 -20.07
C TYR A 417 10.98 -7.32 -21.39
N ASP A 418 11.68 -7.59 -22.49
CA ASP A 418 11.33 -7.15 -23.86
C ASP A 418 9.88 -7.46 -24.28
N ASP A 419 9.22 -8.44 -23.65
CA ASP A 419 7.82 -8.80 -23.91
C ASP A 419 6.81 -8.02 -23.06
N GLY A 420 7.29 -7.04 -22.28
CA GLY A 420 6.50 -6.19 -21.39
C GLY A 420 6.18 -6.85 -20.05
N THR A 421 6.73 -8.03 -19.74
CA THR A 421 6.52 -8.65 -18.42
C THR A 421 7.45 -8.04 -17.37
N PRO A 422 6.97 -7.67 -16.17
CA PRO A 422 7.84 -7.18 -15.11
C PRO A 422 8.87 -8.23 -14.65
N VAL A 423 10.08 -7.78 -14.32
CA VAL A 423 11.13 -8.62 -13.73
C VAL A 423 10.78 -8.86 -12.26
N ARG A 424 9.89 -9.84 -12.00
CA ARG A 424 9.57 -10.22 -10.61
C ARG A 424 10.85 -10.59 -9.85
N LYS A 425 11.14 -9.90 -8.74
CA LYS A 425 12.12 -10.37 -7.74
C LYS A 425 11.62 -11.76 -7.28
N VAL A 426 12.36 -12.83 -7.60
CA VAL A 426 11.93 -14.20 -7.28
C VAL A 426 12.05 -14.43 -5.78
N GLY A 427 11.05 -13.99 -5.02
CA GLY A 427 10.85 -14.25 -3.61
C GLY A 427 9.99 -15.49 -3.34
N LYS A 428 10.12 -16.56 -4.15
CA LYS A 428 9.56 -17.85 -3.70
C LYS A 428 10.44 -18.37 -2.57
N ARG A 429 9.96 -18.21 -1.33
CA ARG A 429 10.42 -18.99 -0.18
C ARG A 429 10.58 -20.44 -0.62
N TYR A 430 11.81 -20.95 -0.58
CA TYR A 430 12.01 -22.39 -0.60
C TYR A 430 11.32 -22.96 0.65
N GLU A 431 10.40 -23.89 0.45
CA GLU A 431 9.69 -24.63 1.51
C GLU A 431 10.63 -25.29 2.53
#